data_AF-A0A9D1PPN5-F1
#
_entry.id   AF-A0A9D1PPN5-F1
#
_cell.length_a   1.000
_cell.length_b   1.000
_cell.length_c   1.000
_cell.angle_alpha   90.00
_cell.angle_beta   90.00
_cell.angle_gamma   90.00
#
_symmetry.space_group_name_H-M   'P 1'
#
loop_
_entity.id
_entity.type
_entity.pdbx_description
1 polymer ?
#
loop_
_entity_poly.entity_id
_entity_poly.type
_entity_poly.pdbx_seq_one_letter_code
_entity_poly.pdbx_strand_id
1 'polypeptide(L)'
;MFLLLFLLFIIFEGILAFINYRQTGEIDTFQIVVFIFIIYACTFGISDFKKLDRYIKQTVGKWRKVDLLTEKDRAVMEKQQNPKYIARRYRLWWYGHTIAFIIANIIFWQLYGDKATEFLSYIQDWSWFEEETIHHAPYKHEMVMNIVRLWLVIYVIDTIIAWSYTFFPSKKKGE
;
A
#
# COMPACT_ATOMS: atom_id res chain seq x y z
N MET A 1 19.13 11.59 10.31
CA MET A 1 19.36 12.22 8.98
C MET A 1 18.32 11.77 7.97
N PHE A 2 18.20 10.47 7.65
CA PHE A 2 17.21 9.95 6.70
C PHE A 2 15.75 10.32 7.04
N LEU A 3 15.32 10.16 8.31
CA LEU A 3 13.94 10.48 8.71
C LEU A 3 13.56 11.94 8.54
N LEU A 4 14.50 12.82 8.82
CA LEU A 4 14.29 14.26 8.73
C LEU A 4 14.23 14.69 7.25
N LEU A 5 15.09 14.12 6.41
CA LEU A 5 15.05 14.28 4.95
C LEU A 5 13.74 13.75 4.35
N PHE A 6 13.33 12.53 4.73
CA PHE A 6 12.07 11.93 4.29
C PHE A 6 10.86 12.78 4.66
N LEU A 7 10.79 13.24 5.91
CA LEU A 7 9.71 14.12 6.37
C LEU A 7 9.71 15.45 5.60
N LEU A 8 10.89 16.03 5.36
CA LEU A 8 11.01 17.28 4.61
C LEU A 8 10.53 17.13 3.16
N PHE A 9 10.89 16.03 2.48
CA PHE A 9 10.41 15.74 1.13
C PHE A 9 8.90 15.51 1.08
N ILE A 10 8.32 14.80 2.07
CA ILE A 10 6.86 14.63 2.15
C ILE A 10 6.14 15.97 2.30
N ILE A 11 6.65 16.86 3.15
CA ILE A 11 6.08 18.20 3.32
C ILE A 11 6.17 18.98 2.00
N PHE A 12 7.30 18.88 1.31
CA PHE A 12 7.50 19.55 0.02
C PHE A 12 6.54 19.03 -1.07
N GLU A 13 6.35 17.72 -1.18
CA GLU A 13 5.37 17.12 -2.09
C GLU A 13 3.94 17.57 -1.77
N GLY A 14 3.57 17.63 -0.49
CA GLY A 14 2.27 18.14 -0.06
C GLY A 14 2.05 19.60 -0.45
N ILE A 15 3.08 20.44 -0.37
CA ILE A 15 3.04 21.84 -0.82
C ILE A 15 2.83 21.91 -2.34
N LEU A 16 3.57 21.13 -3.13
CA LEU A 16 3.40 21.08 -4.58
C LEU A 16 2.00 20.62 -4.98
N ALA A 17 1.49 19.58 -4.32
CA ALA A 17 0.13 19.08 -4.52
C ALA A 17 -0.91 20.18 -4.25
N PHE A 18 -0.74 20.93 -3.16
CA PHE A 18 -1.62 22.04 -2.81
C PHE A 18 -1.55 23.21 -3.81
N ILE A 19 -0.34 23.58 -4.26
CA ILE A 19 -0.16 24.63 -5.28
C ILE A 19 -0.87 24.23 -6.57
N ASN A 20 -0.73 22.98 -7.00
CA ASN A 20 -1.40 22.48 -8.19
C ASN A 20 -2.93 22.61 -8.05
N TYR A 21 -3.49 22.24 -6.89
CA TYR A 21 -4.94 22.35 -6.63
C TYR A 21 -5.42 23.80 -6.70
N ARG A 22 -4.61 24.73 -6.17
CA ARG A 22 -4.92 26.16 -6.21
C ARG A 22 -4.92 26.74 -7.62
N GLN A 23 -4.17 26.16 -8.55
CA GLN A 23 -4.09 26.62 -9.93
C GLN A 23 -5.16 25.99 -10.83
N THR A 24 -5.42 24.70 -10.67
CA THR A 24 -6.35 23.96 -11.53
C THR A 24 -7.77 23.93 -10.98
N GLY A 25 -7.95 24.03 -9.67
CA GLY A 25 -9.23 23.82 -8.99
C GLY A 25 -9.68 22.35 -8.93
N GLU A 26 -8.90 21.44 -9.53
CA GLU A 26 -9.24 20.03 -9.68
C GLU A 26 -8.34 19.14 -8.84
N ILE A 27 -8.91 18.02 -8.37
CA ILE A 27 -8.14 16.98 -7.68
C ILE A 27 -7.52 16.05 -8.74
N ASP A 28 -6.22 16.20 -8.96
CA ASP A 28 -5.45 15.39 -9.90
C ASP A 28 -4.93 14.09 -9.24
N THR A 29 -4.67 13.08 -10.06
CA THR A 29 -4.06 11.80 -9.69
C THR A 29 -2.77 11.99 -8.89
N PHE A 30 -1.95 12.99 -9.23
CA PHE A 30 -0.75 13.33 -8.46
C PHE A 30 -1.07 13.64 -6.99
N GLN A 31 -2.10 14.46 -6.73
CA GLN A 31 -2.49 14.84 -5.37
C GLN A 31 -3.06 13.65 -4.59
N ILE A 32 -3.83 12.79 -5.27
CA ILE A 32 -4.33 11.55 -4.68
C ILE A 32 -3.17 10.67 -4.23
N VAL A 33 -2.15 10.49 -5.09
CA VAL A 33 -0.95 9.72 -4.75
C VAL A 33 -0.20 10.32 -3.57
N VAL A 34 0.08 11.63 -3.58
CA VAL A 34 0.78 12.32 -2.48
C VAL A 34 0.00 12.19 -1.17
N PHE A 35 -1.32 12.33 -1.21
CA PHE A 35 -2.18 12.19 -0.04
C PHE A 35 -2.10 10.77 0.57
N ILE A 36 -2.07 9.73 -0.27
CA ILE A 36 -1.87 8.34 0.17
C ILE A 36 -0.50 8.19 0.86
N PHE A 37 0.57 8.77 0.30
CA PHE A 37 1.91 8.74 0.91
C PHE A 37 1.95 9.42 2.28
N ILE A 38 1.27 10.57 2.44
CA ILE A 38 1.15 11.27 3.71
C ILE A 38 0.42 10.40 4.75
N ILE A 39 -0.73 9.81 4.38
CA ILE A 39 -1.47 8.91 5.28
C ILE A 39 -0.60 7.73 5.70
N TYR A 40 0.11 7.12 4.75
CA TYR A 40 1.02 6.01 5.01
C TYR A 40 2.13 6.41 6.00
N ALA A 41 2.76 7.57 5.80
CA ALA A 41 3.80 8.07 6.69
C ALA A 41 3.27 8.28 8.12
N CYS A 42 2.05 8.82 8.26
CA CYS A 42 1.41 9.04 9.55
C CYS A 42 0.96 7.75 10.25
N THR A 43 0.60 6.70 9.50
CA THR A 43 0.03 5.46 10.05
C THR A 43 1.05 4.33 10.19
N PHE A 44 1.71 3.94 9.11
CA PHE A 44 2.63 2.81 9.06
C PHE A 44 4.06 3.19 9.48
N GLY A 45 4.42 4.48 9.36
CA GLY A 45 5.77 4.98 9.69
C GLY A 45 6.26 4.59 11.09
N ILE A 46 5.40 4.61 12.10
CA ILE A 46 5.77 4.30 13.50
C ILE A 46 6.28 2.85 13.65
N SER A 47 5.60 1.88 13.02
CA SER A 47 6.01 0.47 13.08
C SER A 47 7.36 0.26 12.39
N ASP A 48 7.56 0.92 11.26
CA ASP A 48 8.78 0.78 10.47
C ASP A 48 9.96 1.53 11.12
N PHE A 49 9.73 2.65 11.81
CA PHE A 49 10.74 3.28 12.66
C PHE A 49 11.19 2.39 13.80
N LYS A 50 10.29 1.63 14.44
CA LYS A 50 10.68 0.64 15.45
C LYS A 50 11.53 -0.49 14.87
N LYS A 51 11.28 -0.91 13.62
CA LYS A 51 12.16 -1.89 12.95
C LYS A 51 13.53 -1.29 12.64
N LEU A 52 13.56 -0.05 12.15
CA LEU A 52 14.79 0.68 11.84
C LEU A 52 15.64 0.91 13.09
N ASP A 53 15.03 1.30 14.21
CA ASP A 53 15.70 1.47 15.50
C ASP A 53 16.41 0.17 15.94
N ARG A 54 15.72 -0.97 15.84
CA ARG A 54 16.32 -2.28 16.12
C ARG A 54 17.47 -2.63 15.17
N TYR A 55 17.31 -2.34 13.87
CA TYR A 55 18.37 -2.55 12.88
C TYR A 55 19.61 -1.69 13.17
N ILE A 56 19.42 -0.43 13.55
CA ILE A 56 20.51 0.48 13.93
C ILE A 56 21.19 -0.01 15.21
N LYS A 57 20.43 -0.37 16.26
CA LYS A 57 20.97 -0.95 17.51
C LYS A 57 21.82 -2.19 17.22
N GLN A 58 21.34 -3.09 16.35
CA GLN A 58 22.09 -4.27 15.94
C GLN A 58 23.38 -3.91 15.22
N THR A 59 23.34 -2.95 14.30
CA THR A 59 24.49 -2.54 13.47
C THR A 59 25.55 -1.84 14.32
N VAL A 60 25.15 -0.85 15.11
CA VAL A 60 26.04 -0.10 16.00
C VAL A 60 26.59 -1.00 17.11
N GLY A 61 25.78 -1.90 17.66
CA GLY A 61 26.21 -2.87 18.67
C GLY A 61 27.30 -3.80 18.15
N LYS A 62 27.14 -4.34 16.93
CA LYS A 62 28.18 -5.14 16.27
C LYS A 62 29.46 -4.33 16.03
N TRP A 63 29.34 -3.09 15.56
CA TRP A 63 30.49 -2.23 15.31
C TRP A 63 31.27 -1.91 16.59
N ARG A 64 30.57 -1.64 17.69
CA ARG A 64 31.16 -1.31 18.99
C ARG A 64 31.41 -2.51 19.90
N LYS A 65 31.11 -3.74 19.45
CA LYS A 65 31.18 -4.98 20.23
C LYS A 65 30.43 -4.92 21.57
N VAL A 66 29.32 -4.18 21.62
CA VAL A 66 28.44 -4.07 22.80
C VAL A 66 27.03 -4.48 22.43
N ASP A 67 26.33 -5.11 23.37
CA ASP A 67 24.95 -5.51 23.14
C ASP A 67 23.99 -4.36 23.47
N LEU A 68 23.37 -3.80 22.43
CA LEU A 68 22.41 -2.71 22.52
C LEU A 68 20.95 -3.18 22.39
N LEU A 69 20.74 -4.47 22.10
CA LEU A 69 19.41 -5.04 21.91
C LEU A 69 18.89 -5.58 23.24
N THR A 70 17.64 -5.27 23.56
CA THR A 70 16.97 -5.89 24.70
C THR A 70 16.48 -7.31 24.34
N GLU A 71 16.22 -8.15 25.34
CA GLU A 71 15.61 -9.48 25.12
C GLU A 71 14.25 -9.38 24.40
N LYS A 72 13.48 -8.33 24.67
CA LYS A 72 12.23 -8.06 23.95
C LYS A 72 12.47 -7.75 22.48
N ASP A 73 13.52 -7.00 22.15
CA ASP A 73 13.88 -6.69 20.76
C ASP A 73 14.28 -7.96 19.99
N ARG A 74 15.06 -8.85 20.62
CA ARG A 74 15.44 -10.15 20.06
C ARG A 74 14.22 -11.04 19.78
N ALA A 75 13.32 -11.19 20.76
CA ALA A 75 12.11 -11.99 20.59
C ALA A 75 11.23 -11.48 19.43
N VAL A 76 11.12 -10.15 19.27
CA VAL A 76 10.38 -9.54 18.16
C VAL A 76 11.07 -9.78 16.82
N MET A 77 12.40 -9.62 16.77
CA MET A 77 13.17 -9.84 15.54
C MET A 77 13.15 -11.30 15.10
N GLU A 78 13.28 -12.25 16.02
CA GLU A 78 13.24 -13.69 15.73
C GLU A 78 11.87 -14.09 15.17
N LYS A 79 10.79 -13.59 15.79
CA LYS A 79 9.43 -13.80 15.29
C LYS A 79 9.26 -13.22 13.88
N GLN A 80 9.82 -12.04 13.62
CA GLN A 80 9.80 -11.38 12.31
C GLN A 80 10.68 -12.04 11.25
N GLN A 81 11.60 -12.93 11.63
CA GLN A 81 12.41 -13.73 10.70
C GLN A 81 11.79 -15.11 10.41
N ASN A 82 10.76 -15.52 11.17
CA ASN A 82 10.11 -16.80 10.94
C ASN A 82 9.24 -16.76 9.67
N PRO A 83 9.55 -17.54 8.62
CA PRO A 83 8.84 -17.48 7.33
C PRO A 83 7.36 -17.83 7.46
N LYS A 84 6.98 -18.74 8.36
CA LYS A 84 5.57 -19.08 8.63
C LYS A 84 4.82 -17.90 9.26
N TYR A 85 5.48 -17.16 10.16
CA TYR A 85 4.90 -15.98 10.78
C TYR A 85 4.72 -14.84 9.77
N ILE A 86 5.74 -14.60 8.93
CA ILE A 86 5.70 -13.60 7.86
C ILE A 86 4.54 -13.92 6.90
N ALA A 87 4.47 -15.14 6.37
CA ALA A 87 3.43 -15.53 5.43
C ALA A 87 2.01 -15.43 6.04
N ARG A 88 1.83 -15.83 7.30
CA ARG A 88 0.54 -15.68 8.00
C ARG A 88 0.15 -14.21 8.15
N ARG A 89 1.10 -13.35 8.51
CA ARG A 89 0.86 -11.92 8.68
C ARG A 89 0.46 -11.26 7.37
N TYR A 90 1.19 -11.53 6.28
CA TYR A 90 0.87 -10.99 4.96
C TYR A 90 -0.50 -11.45 4.47
N ARG A 91 -0.87 -12.72 4.65
CA ARG A 91 -2.23 -13.20 4.32
C ARG A 91 -3.32 -12.49 5.12
N LEU A 92 -3.09 -12.24 6.41
CA LEU A 92 -4.08 -11.54 7.25
C LEU A 92 -4.31 -10.10 6.76
N TRP A 93 -3.23 -9.39 6.43
CA TRP A 93 -3.32 -8.05 5.84
C TRP A 93 -3.99 -8.07 4.48
N TRP A 94 -3.63 -9.03 3.64
CA TRP A 94 -4.27 -9.25 2.35
C TRP A 94 -5.77 -9.50 2.49
N TYR A 95 -6.22 -10.37 3.41
CA TYR A 95 -7.65 -10.57 3.65
C TYR A 95 -8.36 -9.26 4.06
N GLY A 96 -7.74 -8.46 4.92
CA GLY A 96 -8.27 -7.14 5.29
C GLY A 96 -8.38 -6.21 4.09
N HIS A 97 -7.34 -6.16 3.25
CA HIS A 97 -7.32 -5.34 2.04
C HIS A 97 -8.35 -5.82 1.01
N THR A 98 -8.48 -7.12 0.78
CA THR A 98 -9.50 -7.74 -0.09
C THR A 98 -10.91 -7.40 0.39
N ILE A 99 -11.19 -7.51 1.69
CA ILE A 99 -12.50 -7.16 2.25
C ILE A 99 -12.80 -5.67 2.03
N ALA A 100 -11.83 -4.79 2.32
CA ALA A 100 -12.00 -3.35 2.09
C ALA A 100 -12.23 -3.03 0.60
N PHE A 101 -11.47 -3.67 -0.30
CA PHE A 101 -11.61 -3.53 -1.74
C PHE A 101 -13.00 -3.96 -2.22
N ILE A 102 -13.49 -5.12 -1.78
CA ILE A 102 -14.82 -5.64 -2.15
C ILE A 102 -15.92 -4.69 -1.64
N ILE A 103 -15.87 -4.31 -0.37
CA ILE A 103 -16.89 -3.42 0.23
C ILE A 103 -16.93 -2.08 -0.50
N ALA A 104 -15.78 -1.48 -0.77
CA ALA A 104 -15.72 -0.20 -1.47
C ALA A 104 -16.25 -0.31 -2.91
N ASN A 105 -15.89 -1.36 -3.65
CA ASN A 105 -16.42 -1.57 -5.01
C ASN A 105 -17.94 -1.82 -5.00
N ILE A 106 -18.49 -2.52 -3.99
CA ILE A 106 -19.94 -2.65 -3.83
C ILE A 106 -20.57 -1.26 -3.63
N ILE A 107 -20.02 -0.44 -2.73
CA ILE A 107 -20.53 0.93 -2.48
C ILE A 107 -20.45 1.77 -3.75
N PHE A 108 -19.31 1.77 -4.44
CA PHE A 108 -19.13 2.50 -5.69
C PHE A 108 -20.07 2.02 -6.79
N TRP A 109 -20.33 0.73 -6.88
CA TRP A 109 -21.28 0.17 -7.84
C TRP A 109 -22.72 0.62 -7.57
N GLN A 110 -23.11 0.67 -6.30
CA GLN A 110 -24.44 1.15 -5.92
C GLN A 110 -24.63 2.62 -6.30
N LEU A 111 -23.63 3.46 -6.02
CA LEU A 111 -23.71 4.92 -6.22
C LEU A 111 -23.45 5.36 -7.67
N TYR A 112 -22.47 4.75 -8.35
CA TYR A 112 -21.91 5.23 -9.61
C TYR A 112 -21.75 4.14 -10.68
N GLY A 113 -22.15 2.90 -10.38
CA GLY A 113 -22.05 1.79 -11.32
C GLY A 113 -22.99 1.95 -12.51
N ASP A 114 -22.58 1.41 -13.66
CA ASP A 114 -23.44 1.30 -14.83
C ASP A 114 -24.69 0.45 -14.50
N LYS A 115 -25.87 1.00 -14.78
CA LYS A 115 -27.15 0.30 -14.56
C LYS A 115 -27.63 -0.44 -15.81
N ALA A 116 -27.03 -0.17 -16.97
CA ALA A 116 -27.40 -0.78 -18.24
C ALA A 116 -26.69 -2.11 -18.50
N THR A 117 -25.55 -2.36 -17.85
CA THR A 117 -24.74 -3.56 -18.07
C THR A 117 -24.43 -4.25 -16.75
N GLU A 118 -24.47 -5.57 -16.74
CA GLU A 118 -24.15 -6.35 -15.55
C GLU A 118 -22.66 -6.26 -15.18
N PHE A 119 -22.37 -6.18 -13.89
CA PHE A 119 -21.00 -6.08 -13.37
C PHE A 119 -20.06 -7.18 -13.90
N LEU A 120 -20.56 -8.40 -14.07
CA LEU A 120 -19.76 -9.55 -14.53
C LEU A 120 -19.22 -9.37 -15.96
N SER A 121 -19.89 -8.59 -16.80
CA SER A 121 -19.42 -8.29 -18.16
C SER A 121 -18.08 -7.55 -18.15
N TYR A 122 -17.89 -6.61 -17.22
CA TYR A 122 -16.65 -5.86 -17.04
C TYR A 122 -15.53 -6.69 -16.41
N ILE A 123 -15.82 -7.85 -15.83
CA ILE A 123 -14.77 -8.76 -15.38
C ILE A 123 -14.25 -9.59 -16.56
N GLN A 124 -15.12 -9.92 -17.51
CA GLN A 124 -14.79 -10.70 -18.69
C GLN A 124 -14.14 -9.84 -19.78
N ASP A 125 -14.60 -8.60 -19.95
CA ASP A 125 -14.04 -7.62 -20.86
C ASP A 125 -13.20 -6.59 -20.10
N TRP A 126 -11.92 -6.49 -20.45
CA TRP A 126 -10.95 -5.56 -19.85
C TRP A 126 -10.75 -4.27 -20.65
N SER A 127 -11.46 -4.08 -21.77
CA SER A 127 -11.38 -2.89 -22.63
C SER A 127 -11.49 -1.58 -21.85
N TRP A 128 -12.38 -1.54 -20.86
CA TRP A 128 -12.61 -0.38 -19.98
C TRP A 128 -11.38 0.04 -19.17
N PHE A 129 -10.38 -0.82 -18.99
CA PHE A 129 -9.18 -0.49 -18.23
C PHE A 129 -8.20 0.35 -19.04
N GLU A 130 -8.17 0.15 -20.36
CA GLU A 130 -7.25 0.82 -21.29
C GLU A 130 -7.86 2.10 -21.90
N GLU A 131 -9.17 2.13 -22.09
CA GLU A 131 -9.84 3.28 -22.69
C GLU A 131 -9.89 4.50 -21.76
N GLU A 132 -9.54 5.69 -22.26
CA GLU A 132 -9.69 6.93 -21.48
C GLU A 132 -11.15 7.35 -21.30
N THR A 133 -12.08 6.83 -22.11
CA THR A 133 -13.48 7.26 -22.09
C THR A 133 -14.32 6.51 -21.06
N ILE A 134 -15.22 7.24 -20.37
CA ILE A 134 -16.12 6.68 -19.35
C ILE A 134 -17.35 5.97 -19.94
N HIS A 135 -17.58 6.06 -21.25
CA HIS A 135 -18.81 5.56 -21.87
C HIS A 135 -18.97 4.04 -21.69
N HIS A 136 -17.89 3.28 -21.84
CA HIS A 136 -17.86 1.83 -21.67
C HIS A 136 -17.27 1.39 -20.32
N ALA A 137 -17.14 2.31 -19.37
CA ALA A 137 -16.59 2.01 -18.06
C ALA A 137 -17.64 1.44 -17.09
N PRO A 138 -17.23 0.56 -16.15
CA PRO A 138 -18.08 0.03 -15.07
C PRO A 138 -18.64 1.12 -14.16
N TYR A 139 -17.95 2.26 -14.03
CA TYR A 139 -18.39 3.39 -13.22
C TYR A 139 -18.55 4.65 -14.09
N LYS A 140 -19.69 5.33 -13.98
CA LYS A 140 -20.03 6.52 -14.78
C LYS A 140 -19.55 7.85 -14.17
N HIS A 141 -18.68 7.77 -13.17
CA HIS A 141 -18.06 8.93 -12.53
C HIS A 141 -16.55 8.86 -12.67
N GLU A 142 -15.94 9.87 -13.32
CA GLU A 142 -14.51 9.90 -13.67
C GLU A 142 -13.59 9.71 -12.47
N MET A 143 -13.78 10.47 -11.39
CA MET A 143 -12.98 10.31 -10.16
C MET A 143 -13.04 8.89 -9.60
N VAL A 144 -14.25 8.31 -9.48
CA VAL A 144 -14.42 6.95 -8.97
C VAL A 144 -13.73 5.94 -9.88
N MET A 145 -13.84 6.14 -11.20
CA MET A 145 -13.18 5.28 -12.18
C MET A 145 -11.65 5.30 -12.01
N ASN A 146 -11.06 6.48 -11.88
CA ASN A 146 -9.62 6.64 -11.67
C ASN A 146 -9.15 6.01 -10.35
N ILE A 147 -9.93 6.20 -9.27
CA ILE A 147 -9.67 5.56 -7.98
C ILE A 147 -9.70 4.03 -8.13
N VAL A 148 -10.72 3.46 -8.77
CA VAL A 148 -10.83 2.01 -8.92
C VAL A 148 -9.72 1.44 -9.79
N ARG A 149 -9.35 2.09 -10.91
CA ARG A 149 -8.21 1.66 -11.75
C ARG A 149 -6.92 1.61 -10.95
N LEU A 150 -6.57 2.70 -10.26
CA LEU A 150 -5.36 2.77 -9.45
C LEU A 150 -5.39 1.74 -8.32
N TRP A 151 -6.52 1.62 -7.62
CA TRP A 151 -6.64 0.69 -6.51
C TRP A 151 -6.59 -0.77 -6.98
N LEU A 152 -7.12 -1.10 -8.16
CA LEU A 152 -7.00 -2.42 -8.76
C LEU A 152 -5.53 -2.79 -9.01
N VAL A 153 -4.72 -1.88 -9.55
CA VAL A 153 -3.27 -2.10 -9.73
C VAL A 153 -2.58 -2.36 -8.40
N ILE A 154 -2.85 -1.53 -7.39
CA ILE A 154 -2.29 -1.69 -6.04
C ILE A 154 -2.72 -3.05 -5.45
N TYR A 155 -3.98 -3.42 -5.61
CA TYR A 155 -4.52 -4.70 -5.13
C TYR A 155 -3.84 -5.91 -5.79
N VAL A 156 -3.60 -5.86 -7.10
CA VAL A 156 -2.89 -6.93 -7.83
C VAL A 156 -1.45 -7.06 -7.31
N ILE A 157 -0.74 -5.95 -7.18
CA ILE A 157 0.64 -5.94 -6.66
C ILE A 157 0.68 -6.52 -5.23
N ASP A 158 -0.20 -6.05 -4.35
CA ASP A 158 -0.28 -6.53 -2.96
C ASP A 158 -0.63 -8.03 -2.89
N THR A 159 -1.52 -8.49 -3.77
CA THR A 159 -1.85 -9.92 -3.90
C THR A 159 -0.62 -10.74 -4.29
N ILE A 160 0.12 -10.33 -5.32
CA ILE A 160 1.34 -11.02 -5.75
C ILE A 160 2.35 -11.08 -4.60
N ILE A 161 2.58 -9.95 -3.90
CA ILE A 161 3.52 -9.88 -2.77
C ILE A 161 3.06 -10.81 -1.63
N ALA A 162 1.80 -10.70 -1.19
CA ALA A 162 1.30 -11.46 -0.04
C ALA A 162 1.36 -12.98 -0.28
N TRP A 163 1.04 -13.41 -1.51
CA TRP A 163 1.05 -14.82 -1.88
C TRP A 163 2.44 -15.34 -2.26
N SER A 164 3.36 -14.48 -2.71
CA SER A 164 4.76 -14.88 -2.97
C SER A 164 5.41 -15.51 -1.73
N TYR A 165 5.17 -14.98 -0.54
CA TYR A 165 5.67 -15.53 0.73
C TYR A 165 5.06 -16.89 1.10
N THR A 166 3.93 -17.25 0.49
CA THR A 166 3.24 -18.52 0.74
C THR A 166 3.71 -19.59 -0.24
N PHE A 167 3.85 -19.26 -1.53
CA PHE A 167 4.29 -20.20 -2.56
C PHE A 167 5.81 -20.36 -2.65
N PHE A 168 6.56 -19.30 -2.34
CA PHE A 168 8.01 -19.28 -2.34
C PHE A 168 8.55 -18.87 -0.96
N PRO A 169 8.33 -19.68 0.09
CA PRO A 169 8.85 -19.37 1.41
C PRO A 169 10.38 -19.29 1.36
N SER A 170 10.96 -18.19 1.87
CA SER A 170 12.41 -18.03 1.91
C SER A 170 13.02 -19.18 2.72
N LYS A 171 13.90 -19.99 2.10
CA LYS A 171 14.71 -20.96 2.82
C LYS A 171 15.59 -20.22 3.82
N LYS A 172 15.72 -20.73 5.04
CA LYS A 172 16.71 -20.20 5.99
C LYS A 172 18.09 -20.30 5.32
N LYS A 173 18.91 -19.25 5.40
CA LYS A 173 20.36 -19.37 5.14
C LYS A 173 20.91 -20.37 6.16
N GLY A 174 21.19 -21.60 5.74
CA GLY A 174 21.77 -22.65 6.58
C GLY A 174 21.17 -24.06 6.48
N GLU A 175 20.40 -24.38 5.44
CA GLU A 175 20.23 -25.77 4.98
C GLU A 175 21.07 -26.01 3.72
#